data_AF-A0A956UTY2-F1
#
_entry.id   AF-A0A956UTY2-F1
#
_cell.length_a   1.000
_cell.length_b   1.000
_cell.length_c   1.000
_cell.angle_alpha   90.00
_cell.angle_beta   90.00
_cell.angle_gamma   90.00
#
_symmetry.space_group_name_H-M   'P 1'
#
loop_
_entity.id
_entity.type
_entity.pdbx_description
1 polymer ?
#
loop_
_entity_poly.entity_id
_entity_poly.type
_entity_poly.pdbx_seq_one_letter_code
_entity_poly.pdbx_strand_id
1 'polypeptide(L)'
;MLLRPWLDHDRGHEVADLNTLLAWPNFGSVGHPMDQHGHPVIDDAARVPGALIEPGEFTRDDLHEACWEFLHSSLNSSVSSTNPLVKSLAILDAHVGAQRLKRIQSEDLHPLARAILEFRILAEDECRAPASTVKSS
;
A
#
# COMPACT_ATOMS: atom_id res chain seq x y z
N MET A 1 20.87 -5.12 -13.40
CA MET A 1 20.38 -5.13 -12.01
C MET A 1 19.11 -4.30 -12.00
N LEU A 2 17.97 -4.95 -12.25
CA LEU A 2 16.66 -4.26 -12.37
C LEU A 2 16.00 -4.29 -10.99
N LEU A 3 15.68 -3.11 -10.45
CA LEU A 3 14.91 -2.97 -9.22
C LEU A 3 13.54 -3.65 -9.42
N ARG A 4 13.20 -4.59 -8.53
CA ARG A 4 11.90 -5.26 -8.50
C ARG A 4 11.06 -4.61 -7.39
N PRO A 5 9.89 -4.01 -7.69
CA PRO A 5 9.02 -3.41 -6.68
C PRO A 5 8.03 -4.47 -6.19
N TRP A 6 8.34 -5.11 -5.06
CA TRP A 6 7.41 -5.95 -4.31
C TRP A 6 7.27 -5.41 -2.89
N LEU A 7 6.07 -5.53 -2.31
CA LEU A 7 5.83 -5.34 -0.88
C LEU A 7 5.65 -6.74 -0.26
N ASP A 8 6.64 -7.18 0.50
CA ASP A 8 6.64 -8.47 1.22
C ASP A 8 6.24 -8.22 2.68
N HIS A 9 5.34 -9.05 3.24
CA HIS A 9 5.13 -9.11 4.68
C HIS A 9 5.67 -10.45 5.19
N ASP A 10 6.35 -10.38 6.34
CA ASP A 10 7.13 -11.45 6.95
C ASP A 10 6.38 -12.80 6.92
N ARG A 11 7.03 -13.78 6.27
CA ARG A 11 6.57 -15.13 5.83
C ARG A 11 6.32 -15.33 4.32
N GLY A 12 6.71 -14.40 3.45
CA GLY A 12 6.77 -14.66 2.01
C GLY A 12 5.40 -14.82 1.34
N HIS A 13 4.38 -14.21 1.94
CA HIS A 13 3.08 -14.05 1.31
C HIS A 13 3.08 -12.72 0.54
N GLU A 14 2.92 -12.81 -0.77
CA GLU A 14 2.79 -11.64 -1.64
C GLU A 14 1.51 -10.87 -1.30
N VAL A 15 1.67 -9.63 -0.83
CA VAL A 15 0.55 -8.77 -0.39
C VAL A 15 0.00 -7.96 -1.56
N ALA A 16 0.85 -7.63 -2.53
CA ALA A 16 0.47 -7.01 -3.80
C ALA A 16 1.58 -7.19 -4.85
N ASP A 17 1.24 -7.69 -6.04
CA ASP A 17 2.13 -7.69 -7.21
C ASP A 17 1.83 -6.47 -8.08
N LEU A 18 2.83 -5.61 -8.25
CA LEU A 18 2.76 -4.45 -9.14
C LEU A 18 3.66 -4.63 -10.37
N ASN A 19 4.17 -5.84 -10.58
CA ASN A 19 5.07 -6.18 -11.66
C ASN A 19 4.29 -6.47 -12.95
N THR A 20 4.59 -5.69 -13.98
CA THR A 20 3.91 -5.68 -15.29
C THR A 20 3.82 -7.04 -15.99
N LEU A 21 4.72 -7.97 -15.65
CA LEU A 21 4.80 -9.30 -16.29
C LEU A 21 3.96 -10.39 -15.61
N LEU A 22 3.62 -10.23 -14.34
CA LEU A 22 2.88 -11.24 -13.55
C LEU A 22 1.53 -10.73 -13.00
N ALA A 23 1.28 -9.42 -13.03
CA ALA A 23 -0.02 -8.84 -12.68
C ALA A 23 -1.20 -9.45 -13.47
N TRP A 24 -0.98 -9.83 -14.74
CA TRP A 24 -2.01 -10.45 -15.57
C TRP A 24 -2.38 -11.87 -15.09
N PRO A 25 -1.44 -12.82 -14.89
CA PRO A 25 -1.75 -14.14 -14.35
C PRO A 25 -2.16 -14.16 -12.87
N ASN A 26 -1.70 -13.22 -12.04
CA ASN A 26 -1.95 -13.25 -10.59
C ASN A 26 -3.24 -12.52 -10.15
N PHE A 27 -3.60 -11.41 -10.83
CA PHE A 27 -4.72 -10.54 -10.42
C PHE A 27 -5.77 -10.35 -11.52
N GLY A 28 -5.60 -11.03 -12.66
CA GLY A 28 -6.49 -10.86 -13.81
C GLY A 28 -6.42 -9.46 -14.41
N SER A 29 -5.28 -8.76 -14.26
CA SER A 29 -5.06 -7.44 -14.86
C SER A 29 -5.19 -7.54 -16.38
N VAL A 30 -6.39 -7.29 -16.90
CA VAL A 30 -6.61 -7.13 -18.33
C VAL A 30 -5.93 -5.83 -18.70
N GLY A 31 -5.04 -5.86 -19.70
CA GLY A 31 -4.60 -4.65 -20.35
C GLY A 31 -5.84 -3.98 -20.94
N HIS A 32 -6.44 -3.07 -20.17
CA HIS A 32 -7.55 -2.29 -20.65
C HIS A 32 -7.01 -1.33 -21.72
N PRO A 33 -7.76 -1.10 -22.80
CA PRO A 33 -7.43 0.00 -23.71
C PRO A 33 -7.24 1.28 -22.88
N MET A 34 -6.35 2.15 -23.37
CA MET A 34 -5.81 3.34 -22.69
C MET A 34 -6.86 4.44 -22.36
N ASP A 35 -8.15 4.09 -22.36
CA ASP A 35 -9.30 4.98 -22.31
C ASP A 35 -10.13 4.86 -21.01
N GLN A 36 -9.73 4.01 -20.07
CA GLN A 36 -10.45 3.82 -18.80
C GLN A 36 -9.79 4.60 -17.65
N HIS A 37 -9.86 5.93 -17.70
CA HIS A 37 -9.47 6.76 -16.57
C HIS A 37 -10.61 6.79 -15.55
N GLY A 38 -10.33 6.35 -14.32
CA GLY A 38 -11.27 6.38 -13.20
C GLY A 38 -12.02 5.06 -13.02
N HIS A 39 -11.36 4.10 -12.38
CA HIS A 39 -12.05 2.96 -11.81
C HIS A 39 -12.86 3.44 -10.59
N PRO A 40 -14.16 3.13 -10.51
CA PRO A 40 -14.96 3.50 -9.35
C PRO A 40 -14.39 2.80 -8.12
N VAL A 41 -14.13 3.56 -7.06
CA VAL A 41 -13.75 3.02 -5.75
C VAL A 41 -14.80 1.99 -5.35
N ILE A 42 -14.38 0.74 -5.15
CA ILE A 42 -15.29 -0.31 -4.73
C ILE A 42 -15.56 -0.11 -3.24
N ASP A 43 -16.85 -0.02 -2.89
CA ASP A 43 -17.30 0.11 -1.50
C ASP A 43 -16.83 -1.12 -0.70
N ASP A 44 -16.37 -0.90 0.52
CA ASP A 44 -15.95 -1.96 1.45
C ASP A 44 -17.05 -3.03 1.63
N ALA A 45 -18.33 -2.64 1.54
CA ALA A 45 -19.45 -3.59 1.60
C ALA A 45 -19.55 -4.53 0.39
N ALA A 46 -18.99 -4.13 -0.76
CA ALA A 46 -18.98 -4.90 -2.00
C ALA A 46 -17.67 -5.67 -2.21
N ARG A 47 -16.66 -5.45 -1.36
CA ARG A 47 -15.38 -6.16 -1.41
C ARG A 47 -15.51 -7.60 -0.95
N VAL A 48 -14.70 -8.47 -1.54
CA VAL A 48 -14.45 -9.81 -1.01
C VAL A 48 -13.84 -9.66 0.38
N PRO A 49 -14.41 -10.30 1.42
CA PRO A 49 -13.88 -10.17 2.78
C PRO A 49 -12.39 -10.52 2.86
N GLY A 50 -11.59 -9.57 3.32
CA GLY A 50 -10.14 -9.71 3.46
C GLY A 50 -9.31 -9.29 2.22
N ALA A 51 -9.95 -8.92 1.10
CA ALA A 51 -9.23 -8.39 -0.05
C ALA A 51 -8.76 -6.94 0.21
N LEU A 52 -7.47 -6.69 -0.03
CA LEU A 52 -6.90 -5.34 0.06
C LEU A 52 -7.14 -4.52 -1.21
N ILE A 53 -7.27 -5.21 -2.33
CA ILE A 53 -7.48 -4.70 -3.68
C ILE A 53 -8.40 -5.69 -4.39
N GLU A 54 -9.34 -5.17 -5.17
CA GLU A 54 -10.23 -5.95 -6.03
C GLU A 54 -9.75 -6.00 -7.49
N PRO A 55 -10.11 -7.04 -8.27
CA PRO A 55 -9.79 -7.09 -9.69
C PRO A 55 -10.32 -5.86 -10.45
N GLY A 56 -9.42 -5.15 -11.12
CA GLY A 56 -9.75 -3.95 -11.89
C GLY A 56 -9.94 -2.68 -11.05
N GLU A 57 -9.60 -2.70 -9.76
CA GLU A 57 -9.66 -1.51 -8.90
C GLU A 57 -8.53 -0.52 -9.17
N PHE A 58 -7.33 -1.03 -9.45
CA PHE A 58 -6.19 -0.25 -9.89
C PHE A 58 -5.61 -0.82 -11.17
N THR A 59 -5.22 0.06 -12.08
CA THR A 59 -4.41 -0.29 -13.24
C THR A 59 -2.93 -0.07 -12.95
N ARG A 60 -2.12 -0.57 -13.87
CA ARG A 60 -0.69 -0.23 -13.91
C ARG A 60 -0.47 1.28 -14.05
N ASP A 61 -1.29 1.95 -14.86
CA ASP A 61 -1.09 3.37 -15.15
C ASP A 61 -1.48 4.23 -13.93
N ASP A 62 -2.49 3.82 -13.14
CA ASP A 62 -2.83 4.44 -11.85
C ASP A 62 -1.65 4.39 -10.86
N LEU A 63 -0.89 3.30 -10.84
CA LEU A 63 0.31 3.20 -10.00
C LEU A 63 1.41 4.14 -10.50
N HIS A 64 1.64 4.21 -11.81
CA HIS A 64 2.66 5.11 -12.37
C HIS A 64 2.30 6.57 -12.10
N GLU A 65 1.03 6.94 -12.24
CA GLU A 65 0.53 8.27 -11.91
C GLU A 65 0.67 8.54 -10.41
N ALA A 66 0.30 7.60 -9.54
CA ALA A 66 0.47 7.76 -8.09
C ALA A 66 1.95 7.91 -7.68
N CYS A 67 2.86 7.17 -8.31
CA CYS A 67 4.30 7.33 -8.11
C CYS A 67 4.76 8.72 -8.54
N TRP A 68 4.33 9.18 -9.72
CA TRP A 68 4.65 10.53 -10.20
C TRP A 68 4.10 11.58 -9.23
N GLU A 69 2.84 11.48 -8.83
CA GLU A 69 2.19 12.44 -7.93
C GLU A 69 2.91 12.49 -6.58
N PHE A 70 3.23 11.34 -6.01
CA PHE A 70 3.97 11.25 -4.75
C PHE A 70 5.34 11.93 -4.82
N LEU A 71 6.12 11.67 -5.88
CA LEU A 71 7.46 12.25 -6.06
C LEU A 71 7.44 13.78 -6.22
N HIS A 72 6.35 14.34 -6.74
CA HIS A 72 6.21 15.78 -7.00
C HIS A 72 5.34 16.51 -5.97
N SER A 73 4.81 15.79 -4.97
CA SER A 73 3.99 16.34 -3.91
C SER A 73 4.76 16.46 -2.59
N SER A 74 4.29 17.35 -1.72
CA SER A 74 4.81 17.35 -0.35
C SER A 74 4.27 16.14 0.43
N LEU A 75 5.08 15.61 1.35
CA LEU A 75 4.69 14.49 2.19
C LEU A 75 3.38 14.77 2.98
N ASN A 76 3.12 16.02 3.34
CA ASN A 76 1.87 16.43 3.99
C ASN A 76 0.66 16.32 3.08
N SER A 77 0.82 16.71 1.82
CA SER A 77 -0.21 16.53 0.79
C SER A 77 -0.48 15.05 0.55
N SER A 78 0.58 14.26 0.39
CA SER A 78 0.47 12.83 0.06
C SER A 78 -0.17 12.00 1.18
N VAL A 79 0.17 12.25 2.45
CA VAL A 79 -0.49 11.58 3.60
C VAL A 79 -1.99 11.91 3.66
N SER A 80 -2.38 13.08 3.17
CA SER A 80 -3.78 13.55 3.17
C SER A 80 -4.49 13.26 1.84
N SER A 81 -3.82 12.62 0.86
CA SER A 81 -4.38 12.38 -0.46
C SER A 81 -5.62 11.49 -0.39
N THR A 82 -6.61 11.72 -1.24
CA THR A 82 -7.75 10.82 -1.38
C THR A 82 -7.41 9.61 -2.24
N ASN A 83 -6.33 9.67 -3.03
CA ASN A 83 -5.85 8.55 -3.83
C ASN A 83 -5.23 7.48 -2.90
N PRO A 84 -5.80 6.25 -2.83
CA PRO A 84 -5.30 5.19 -1.97
C PRO A 84 -3.83 4.82 -2.23
N LEU A 85 -3.38 4.88 -3.50
CA LEU A 85 -2.01 4.54 -3.89
C LEU A 85 -1.04 5.61 -3.39
N VAL A 86 -1.36 6.89 -3.61
CA VAL A 86 -0.53 8.02 -3.15
C VAL A 86 -0.43 8.04 -1.62
N LYS A 87 -1.56 7.82 -0.93
CA LYS A 87 -1.57 7.74 0.53
C LYS A 87 -0.76 6.55 1.03
N SER A 88 -0.87 5.39 0.38
CA SER A 88 -0.08 4.19 0.70
C SER A 88 1.42 4.43 0.58
N LEU A 89 1.86 5.06 -0.53
CA LEU A 89 3.26 5.47 -0.72
C LEU A 89 3.73 6.43 0.39
N ALA A 90 2.89 7.39 0.74
CA ALA A 90 3.20 8.34 1.80
C ALA A 90 3.34 7.68 3.19
N ILE A 91 2.50 6.69 3.51
CA ILE A 91 2.57 5.95 4.77
C ILE A 91 3.85 5.09 4.84
N LEU A 92 4.26 4.50 3.72
CA LEU A 92 5.51 3.72 3.62
C LEU A 92 6.77 4.58 3.76
N ASP A 93 6.70 5.87 3.41
CA ASP A 93 7.86 6.75 3.44
C ASP A 93 8.46 6.87 4.85
N ALA A 94 9.78 6.68 4.95
CA ALA A 94 10.53 6.65 6.21
C ALA A 94 10.53 8.01 6.94
N HIS A 95 10.30 9.12 6.23
CA HIS A 95 10.21 10.45 6.83
C HIS A 95 8.86 10.65 7.56
N VAL A 96 7.88 9.77 7.37
CA VAL A 96 6.67 9.72 8.21
C VAL A 96 6.99 8.96 9.50
N GLY A 97 7.32 9.71 10.56
CA GLY A 97 7.65 9.12 11.86
C GLY A 97 6.46 8.45 12.56
N ALA A 98 6.75 7.51 13.47
CA ALA A 98 5.77 6.71 14.20
C ALA A 98 4.63 7.51 14.88
N GLN A 99 4.94 8.68 15.46
CA GLN A 99 3.91 9.54 16.07
C GLN A 99 2.87 10.02 15.06
N ARG A 100 3.30 10.28 13.82
CA ARG A 100 2.43 10.73 12.75
C ARG A 100 1.58 9.58 12.23
N LEU A 101 2.15 8.39 12.09
CA LEU A 101 1.41 7.18 11.73
C LEU A 101 0.27 6.91 12.72
N LYS A 102 0.54 6.97 14.03
CA LYS A 102 -0.46 6.75 15.10
C LYS A 102 -1.58 7.80 15.15
N ARG A 103 -1.47 8.90 14.40
CA ARG A 103 -2.52 9.94 14.29
C ARG A 103 -3.41 9.75 13.07
N ILE A 104 -3.05 8.88 12.14
CA ILE A 104 -3.87 8.59 10.96
C ILE A 104 -5.07 7.76 11.45
N GLN A 105 -6.28 8.25 11.16
CA GLN A 105 -7.53 7.52 11.45
C GLN A 105 -7.65 6.38 10.46
N SER A 106 -7.60 5.15 10.97
CA SER A 106 -7.54 3.93 10.15
C SER A 106 -8.88 3.57 9.52
N GLU A 107 -9.97 4.05 10.11
CA GLU A 107 -11.35 3.72 9.77
C GLU A 107 -11.72 4.27 8.39
N ASP A 108 -11.22 5.47 8.07
CA ASP A 108 -11.49 6.18 6.81
C ASP A 108 -10.51 5.83 5.68
N LEU A 109 -9.62 4.86 5.91
CA LEU A 109 -8.66 4.44 4.91
C LEU A 109 -9.22 3.36 4.00
N HIS A 110 -8.86 3.46 2.73
CA HIS A 110 -8.95 2.33 1.80
C HIS A 110 -8.23 1.10 2.38
N PRO A 111 -8.73 -0.13 2.20
CA PRO A 111 -8.14 -1.35 2.78
C PRO A 111 -6.63 -1.50 2.54
N LEU A 112 -6.15 -1.23 1.32
CA LEU A 112 -4.71 -1.16 1.02
C LEU A 112 -3.93 -0.21 1.95
N ALA A 113 -4.37 1.06 2.06
CA ALA A 113 -3.70 2.05 2.87
C ALA A 113 -3.79 1.72 4.38
N ARG A 114 -4.89 1.10 4.80
CA ARG A 114 -5.10 0.60 6.17
C ARG A 114 -4.10 -0.51 6.50
N ALA A 115 -3.99 -1.52 5.66
CA ALA A 115 -3.05 -2.62 5.85
C ALA A 115 -1.60 -2.14 5.88
N ILE A 116 -1.25 -1.18 5.02
CA ILE A 116 0.09 -0.57 5.00
C ILE A 116 0.36 0.25 6.26
N LEU A 117 -0.63 0.97 6.78
CA LEU A 117 -0.52 1.69 8.05
C LEU A 117 -0.27 0.74 9.22
N GLU A 118 -1.05 -0.33 9.31
CA GLU A 118 -0.92 -1.36 10.34
C GLU A 118 0.46 -2.01 10.29
N PHE A 119 0.92 -2.38 9.09
CA PHE A 119 2.27 -2.91 8.87
C PHE A 119 3.36 -1.95 9.34
N ARG A 120 3.28 -0.66 8.95
CA ARG A 120 4.27 0.34 9.35
C ARG A 120 4.25 0.58 10.86
N ILE A 121 3.09 0.63 11.51
CA ILE A 121 3.00 0.78 12.97
C ILE A 121 3.64 -0.41 13.68
N LEU A 122 3.35 -1.63 13.23
CA LEU A 122 3.95 -2.85 13.77
C LEU A 122 5.47 -2.83 13.64
N ALA A 123 5.99 -2.51 12.45
CA ALA A 123 7.43 -2.45 12.20
C ALA A 123 8.14 -1.38 13.07
N GLU A 124 7.51 -0.22 13.28
CA GLU A 124 8.04 0.83 14.15
C GLU A 124 8.03 0.42 15.63
N ASP A 125 7.00 -0.31 16.07
CA ASP A 125 6.90 -0.81 17.44
C ASP A 125 7.89 -1.96 17.70
N GLU A 126 8.15 -2.84 16.72
CA GLU A 126 9.19 -3.87 16.78
C GLU A 126 10.60 -3.28 16.83
N CYS A 127 10.89 -2.26 16.01
CA CYS A 127 12.16 -1.54 16.05
C CYS A 127 12.39 -0.82 17.40
N ARG A 128 11.31 -0.48 18.10
CA ARG A 128 11.36 0.24 19.39
C ARG A 128 11.28 -0.70 20.60
N ALA A 129 10.92 -1.97 20.42
CA ALA A 129 10.92 -2.94 21.49
C ALA A 129 12.36 -3.13 22.02
N PRO A 130 12.61 -2.99 23.34
CA PRO A 130 13.92 -3.34 23.88
C PRO A 130 14.14 -4.82 23.58
N ALA A 131 15.33 -5.17 23.07
CA ALA A 131 15.74 -6.56 22.84
C ALA A 131 15.41 -7.38 24.10
N SER A 132 14.31 -8.15 24.04
CA SER A 132 13.89 -8.94 25.18
C SER A 132 14.98 -9.97 25.39
N THR A 133 15.55 -9.94 26.59
CA THR A 133 16.62 -10.84 27.02
C THR A 133 16.11 -12.26 26.85
N VAL A 134 16.61 -12.96 25.83
CA VAL A 134 16.44 -14.41 25.71
C VAL A 134 17.10 -15.02 26.94
N LYS A 135 16.30 -15.36 27.95
CA LYS A 135 16.75 -16.21 29.05
C LYS A 135 16.81 -17.63 28.51
N SER A 136 18.00 -18.04 28.10
CA SER A 136 18.37 -19.44 27.97
C SER A 136 18.14 -20.13 29.32
N SER A 137 17.25 -21.12 29.35
CA SER A 137 17.14 -22.10 30.43
C SER A 137 17.70 -23.43 29.95
#